data_AF-A0A352IWJ6-F1
#
_entry.id   AF-A0A352IWJ6-F1
#
_cell.length_a   1.000
_cell.length_b   1.000
_cell.length_c   1.000
_cell.angle_alpha   90.00
_cell.angle_beta   90.00
_cell.angle_gamma   90.00
#
_symmetry.space_group_name_H-M   'P 1'
#
loop_
_entity.id
_entity.type
_entity.pdbx_description
1 polymer ?
#
loop_
_entity_poly.entity_id
_entity_poly.type
_entity_poly.pdbx_seq_one_letter_code
_entity_poly.pdbx_strand_id
1 'polypeptide(L)' 'DIDQELYLGAVVDRGTRRIVFMASTEGGVEIEKVAEETPEKILKA' A
#
# COMPACT_ATOMS: atom_id res chain seq x y z
N ASP A 1 1.39 -0.42 23.50
CA ASP A 1 1.76 -1.38 22.45
C ASP A 1 0.75 -1.24 21.33
N ILE A 2 1.16 -1.40 20.07
CA ILE A 2 0.22 -1.34 18.95
C ILE A 2 -0.13 -2.78 18.57
N ASP A 3 -1.40 -3.14 18.70
CA ASP A 3 -1.86 -4.52 18.47
C ASP A 3 -1.63 -4.97 17.02
N GLN A 4 -1.85 -4.08 16.04
CA GLN A 4 -1.56 -4.30 14.62
C GLN A 4 -1.21 -2.98 13.92
N GLU A 5 -0.14 -2.99 13.14
CA GLU A 5 0.21 -1.90 12.22
C GLU A 5 -0.14 -2.28 10.78
N LEU A 6 -0.83 -1.39 10.08
CA LEU A 6 -1.24 -1.60 8.68
C LEU A 6 -0.79 -0.41 7.84
N TYR A 7 -0.61 -0.65 6.54
CA TYR A 7 -0.37 0.41 5.56
C TYR A 7 -1.68 0.77 4.85
N LEU A 8 -1.97 2.06 4.76
CA LEU A 8 -3.02 2.62 3.89
C LEU A 8 -2.48 3.89 3.22
N GLY A 9 -2.52 3.90 1.89
CA GLY A 9 -2.11 5.05 1.08
C GLY A 9 -3.08 5.29 -0.07
N ALA A 10 -3.09 6.52 -0.58
CA ALA A 10 -3.85 6.86 -1.77
C ALA A 10 -3.00 7.73 -2.69
N VAL A 11 -3.06 7.48 -3.99
CA VAL A 11 -2.35 8.25 -5.00
C VAL A 11 -3.29 8.60 -6.14
N VAL A 12 -3.00 9.69 -6.85
CA VAL A 12 -3.67 9.99 -8.11
C VAL A 12 -2.96 9.23 -9.23
N ASP A 13 -3.59 8.18 -9.73
CA ASP A 13 -3.11 7.48 -10.90
C ASP A 13 -3.37 8.36 -12.15
N ARG A 14 -2.29 8.78 -12.80
CA ARG A 14 -2.35 9.64 -13.98
C ARG A 14 -2.89 8.91 -15.22
N GLY A 15 -2.76 7.58 -15.28
CA GLY A 15 -3.26 6.76 -16.39
C GLY A 15 -4.79 6.71 -16.39
N THR A 16 -5.38 6.42 -15.23
CA THR A 16 -6.84 6.35 -15.06
C THR A 16 -7.48 7.67 -14.66
N ARG A 17 -6.68 8.66 -14.23
CA ARG A 17 -7.12 9.95 -13.67
C ARG A 17 -8.06 9.78 -12.47
N ARG A 18 -7.81 8.73 -11.68
CA ARG A 18 -8.59 8.36 -10.51
C ARG A 18 -7.68 8.30 -9.29
N ILE A 19 -8.30 8.43 -8.12
CA ILE A 19 -7.64 8.09 -6.87
C ILE A 19 -7.59 6.56 -6.80
N VAL A 20 -6.40 6.02 -6.60
CA VAL A 20 -6.17 4.59 -6.35
C VAL A 20 -5.76 4.45 -4.90
N PHE A 21 -6.44 3.57 -4.18
CA PHE A 21 -6.09 3.19 -2.83
C PHE A 21 -5.15 1.99 -2.85
N MET A 22 -4.20 1.99 -1.92
CA MET A 22 -3.28 0.90 -1.67
C MET A 22 -3.34 0.53 -0.20
N ALA A 23 -3.52 -0.75 0.09
CA ALA A 23 -3.56 -1.27 1.46
C ALA A 23 -2.65 -2.50 1.58
N SER A 24 -2.01 -2.67 2.74
CA SER A 24 -1.16 -3.83 3.04
C SER A 24 -1.15 -4.14 4.53
N THR A 25 -0.94 -5.41 4.87
CA THR A 25 -0.71 -5.88 6.25
C THR A 25 0.68 -5.52 6.79
N GLU A 26 1.59 -5.06 5.92
CA GLU A 26 2.96 -4.69 6.29
C GLU A 26 3.04 -3.22 6.75
N GLY A 27 2.34 -2.87 7.84
CA GLY A 27 2.48 -1.57 8.47
C GLY A 27 3.87 -1.37 9.09
N GLY A 28 4.30 -0.11 9.19
CA GLY A 28 5.61 0.24 9.75
C GLY A 28 6.81 -0.05 8.83
N VAL A 29 6.56 -0.50 7.59
CA VAL A 29 7.58 -0.77 6.56
C VAL A 29 7.41 0.21 5.38
N GLU A 30 8.51 0.55 4.71
CA GLU A 30 8.47 1.34 3.45
C GLU A 30 7.69 0.59 2.37
N ILE A 31 6.66 1.22 1.82
CA ILE A 31 5.75 0.56 0.87
C ILE A 31 6.45 0.21 -0.45
N GLU A 32 7.47 0.97 -0.84
CA GLU A 32 8.32 0.73 -2.01
C GLU A 32 9.02 -0.62 -1.90
N LYS A 33 9.53 -0.96 -0.71
CA LYS A 33 10.18 -2.24 -0.45
C LYS A 33 9.19 -3.40 -0.54
N VAL A 34 7.99 -3.24 0.03
CA VAL A 34 6.93 -4.24 -0.09
C VAL A 34 6.54 -4.45 -1.56
N ALA A 35 6.46 -3.36 -2.34
CA ALA A 35 6.13 -3.43 -3.76
C ALA A 35 7.20 -4.13 -4.61
N GLU A 36 8.48 -4.07 -4.21
CA GLU A 36 9.58 -4.75 -4.89
C GLU A 36 9.70 -6.23 -4.49
N GLU A 37 9.65 -6.52 -3.19
CA GLU A 37 9.94 -7.86 -2.65
C GLU A 37 8.71 -8.77 -2.58
N THR A 38 7.54 -8.22 -2.21
CA THR A 38 6.29 -8.97 -1.96
C THR A 38 5.06 -8.24 -2.50
N PRO A 39 5.00 -7.98 -3.83
CA PRO A 39 3.94 -7.18 -4.44
C PRO A 39 2.53 -7.73 -4.21
N GLU A 40 2.38 -9.03 -4.01
CA GLU A 40 1.11 -9.71 -3.72
C GLU A 40 0.48 -9.30 -2.37
N LYS A 41 1.26 -8.70 -1.47
CA LYS A 41 0.75 -8.16 -0.19
C LYS A 41 0.08 -6.79 -0.33
N ILE A 42 0.15 -6.15 -1.50
CA ILE A 42 -0.47 -4.85 -1.74
C ILE A 42 -1.80 -5.03 -2.47
N LEU A 43 -2.89 -4.74 -1.77
CA LEU A 43 -4.21 -4.60 -2.36
C LEU A 43 -4.34 -3.22 -3.02
N LYS A 44 -4.83 -3.16 -4.26
CA LYS A 44 -5.05 -1.92 -5.01
C LYS A 44 -6.50 -1.85 -5.48
N ALA A 45 -7.16 -0.69 -5.29
CA ALA A 45 -8.55 -0.45 -5.68
C ALA A 45 -8.75 0.96 -6.26
#